data_AF-Q6G8S5-F1
#
_entry.id   AF-Q6G8S5-F1
#
_cell.length_a   1.000
_cell.length_b   1.000
_cell.length_c   1.000
_cell.angle_alpha   90.00
_cell.angle_beta   90.00
_cell.angle_gamma   90.00
#
_symmetry.space_group_name_H-M   'P 1'
#
loop_
_entity.id
_entity.type
_entity.pdbx_description
1 polymer ?
#
loop_
_entity_poly.entity_id
_entity_poly.type
_entity_poly.pdbx_seq_one_letter_code
_entity_poly.pdbx_strand_id
1 'polypeptide(L)'
;MFVDQVKISLKAGDGGNGITAYRREKYVPFGGPAGGDGGKGASVVFEVDEGLRTLLDFRYQRHFKASKGENGQSSNMHGKNAEDLVLKVPPGTIIKNVETDEVLADLVEDGQRAVVAKGGRGGRGNSRFATPRNPAPDFSEKGEPGEELDVSLELKLLADVGLVGFPSVGKSTLLSIVSKAKPKIGAYHFTTIKPNLGVVSTPDQRSFVMADLPGLIEGASDGVGLGHQFLRHVERTKVIVHMIDMSGSEGREPIEDYKVINQELAAYEQRLEDRPQIVVANKMDLPESQDNLNLFKEEIGEDVPVIPVSTITRDNIDQLLYAIADKLEEYKDVDFTVEEEESVGINRVLYKHTPSQDKFTISRDDDGAYVVSGNAIERMFKMTDFNSDPAVRRFARQMRSMGIDDALRERGCKNGDIVRILGGEFEFVE
;
A
#
# COMPACT_ATOMS: atom_id res chain seq x y z
N MET A 1 9.03 1.70 -18.08
CA MET A 1 9.48 0.47 -17.37
C MET A 1 8.44 0.20 -16.31
N PHE A 2 7.93 -1.02 -16.20
CA PHE A 2 6.87 -1.35 -15.24
C PHE A 2 7.45 -2.17 -14.07
N VAL A 3 7.03 -1.84 -12.85
CA VAL A 3 7.40 -2.51 -11.60
C VAL A 3 6.11 -2.82 -10.84
N ASP A 4 5.87 -4.11 -10.59
CA ASP A 4 4.77 -4.64 -9.77
C ASP A 4 5.21 -4.99 -8.34
N GLN A 5 6.50 -5.20 -8.11
CA GLN A 5 7.02 -5.53 -6.79
C GLN A 5 8.30 -4.79 -6.46
N VAL A 6 8.37 -4.27 -5.24
CA VAL A 6 9.55 -3.57 -4.74
C VAL A 6 9.66 -3.71 -3.23
N LYS A 7 10.89 -3.74 -2.72
CA LYS A 7 11.18 -3.68 -1.29
C LYS A 7 11.75 -2.31 -0.96
N ILE A 8 11.24 -1.70 0.09
CA ILE A 8 11.65 -0.37 0.56
C ILE A 8 11.81 -0.39 2.09
N SER A 9 12.68 0.47 2.58
CA SER A 9 12.88 0.69 4.02
C SER A 9 12.16 1.95 4.46
N LEU A 10 11.36 1.82 5.51
CA LEU A 10 10.61 2.93 6.09
C LEU A 10 11.17 3.26 7.47
N LYS A 11 11.37 4.56 7.71
CA LYS A 11 11.70 5.09 9.02
C LYS A 11 10.78 6.25 9.34
N ALA A 12 9.89 6.06 10.31
CA ALA A 12 9.07 7.14 10.83
C ALA A 12 9.93 8.15 11.59
N GLY A 13 9.41 9.36 11.74
CA GLY A 13 10.06 10.43 12.46
C GLY A 13 10.06 10.17 13.95
N ASP A 14 11.18 10.42 14.60
CA ASP A 14 11.24 10.36 16.06
C ASP A 14 10.44 11.51 16.68
N GLY A 15 9.98 11.30 17.91
CA GLY A 15 9.48 12.39 18.73
C GLY A 15 10.57 13.41 19.05
N GLY A 16 10.17 14.67 19.19
CA GLY A 16 11.02 15.69 19.78
C GLY A 16 11.31 15.40 21.25
N ASN A 17 12.45 15.85 21.75
CA ASN A 17 12.79 15.72 23.16
C ASN A 17 12.03 16.77 23.99
N GLY A 18 11.57 16.37 25.17
CA GLY A 18 11.26 17.35 26.21
C GLY A 18 12.55 17.99 26.71
N ILE A 19 12.44 19.16 27.34
CA ILE A 19 13.58 19.85 27.93
C ILE A 19 13.39 20.04 29.43
N THR A 20 14.50 20.07 30.17
CA THR A 20 14.54 20.54 31.56
C THR A 20 14.91 22.01 31.57
N ALA A 21 13.98 22.88 31.97
CA ALA A 21 14.24 24.31 32.13
C ALA A 21 13.49 24.88 33.34
N TYR A 22 13.93 26.04 33.83
CA TYR A 22 13.33 26.73 34.97
C TYR A 22 13.02 28.18 34.61
N ARG A 23 12.00 28.75 35.25
CA ARG A 23 11.62 30.15 35.02
C ARG A 23 12.73 31.06 35.52
N ARG A 24 13.08 32.05 34.70
CA ARG A 24 14.03 33.12 35.03
C ARG A 24 13.32 34.44 34.92
N GLU A 25 12.77 34.91 36.03
CA GLU A 25 12.02 36.16 36.11
C GLU A 25 12.64 37.07 37.16
N LYS A 26 12.65 38.38 36.87
CA LYS A 26 13.15 39.37 37.81
C LYS A 26 12.27 39.36 39.05
N TYR A 27 12.89 39.33 40.24
CA TYR A 27 12.22 39.28 41.54
C TYR A 27 11.53 37.95 41.91
N VAL A 28 11.73 36.88 41.14
CA VAL A 28 11.23 35.52 41.46
C VAL A 28 12.41 34.57 41.68
N PRO A 29 12.98 34.48 42.90
CA PRO A 29 14.01 33.50 43.20
C PRO A 29 13.40 32.08 43.15
N PHE A 30 14.16 31.10 42.63
CA PHE A 30 13.73 29.70 42.49
C PHE A 30 12.43 29.53 41.67
N GLY A 31 12.40 30.15 40.49
CA GLY A 31 11.31 29.96 39.55
C GLY A 31 11.03 28.47 39.28
N GLY A 32 9.76 28.12 39.21
CA GLY A 32 9.32 26.75 38.94
C GLY A 32 9.73 26.23 37.56
N PRO A 33 9.31 25.01 37.19
CA PRO A 33 9.69 24.40 35.92
C PRO A 33 9.12 25.19 34.73
N ALA A 34 9.87 25.17 33.65
CA ALA A 34 9.61 25.93 32.42
C ALA A 34 10.02 25.15 31.16
N GLY A 35 10.19 23.83 31.24
CA GLY A 35 10.56 23.00 30.11
C GLY A 35 9.33 22.53 29.34
N GLY A 36 9.29 22.83 28.04
CA GLY A 36 8.27 22.34 27.13
C GLY A 36 8.45 20.86 26.74
N ASP A 37 7.35 20.24 26.33
CA ASP A 37 7.31 18.92 25.69
C ASP A 37 7.83 19.00 24.24
N GLY A 38 8.42 17.93 23.75
CA GLY A 38 8.72 17.77 22.33
C GLY A 38 7.48 17.50 21.49
N GLY A 39 7.56 17.79 20.20
CA GLY A 39 6.51 17.50 19.23
C GLY A 39 6.48 16.03 18.81
N LYS A 40 5.37 15.59 18.24
CA LYS A 40 5.21 14.26 17.64
C LYS A 40 6.04 14.18 16.35
N GLY A 41 6.73 13.06 16.14
CA GLY A 41 7.35 12.73 14.87
C GLY A 41 6.33 12.35 13.79
N ALA A 42 6.73 12.48 12.54
CA ALA A 42 5.92 12.17 11.38
C ALA A 42 5.78 10.66 11.19
N SER A 43 4.57 10.20 10.93
CA SER A 43 4.29 8.81 10.53
C SER A 43 4.55 8.65 9.04
N VAL A 44 4.79 7.41 8.60
CA VAL A 44 4.77 7.07 7.17
C VAL A 44 3.39 6.55 6.83
N VAL A 45 2.72 7.23 5.91
CA VAL A 45 1.36 6.96 5.47
C VAL A 45 1.38 6.63 4.00
N PHE A 46 0.78 5.52 3.62
CA PHE A 46 0.52 5.22 2.22
C PHE A 46 -0.87 5.72 1.84
N GLU A 47 -0.99 6.26 0.63
CA GLU A 47 -2.23 6.82 0.11
C GLU A 47 -2.42 6.34 -1.33
N VAL A 48 -3.63 5.88 -1.65
CA VAL A 48 -3.97 5.49 -3.02
C VAL A 48 -4.13 6.73 -3.88
N ASP A 49 -3.51 6.71 -5.05
CA ASP A 49 -3.68 7.70 -6.12
C ASP A 49 -4.01 6.95 -7.42
N GLU A 50 -5.24 7.08 -7.91
CA GLU A 50 -5.68 6.47 -9.18
C GLU A 50 -4.90 6.93 -10.42
N GLY A 51 -4.19 8.05 -10.32
CA GLY A 51 -3.28 8.50 -11.37
C GLY A 51 -2.03 7.62 -11.52
N LEU A 52 -1.70 6.81 -10.52
CA LEU A 52 -0.53 5.93 -10.53
C LEU A 52 -0.87 4.52 -11.00
N ARG A 53 -0.02 3.94 -11.86
CA ARG A 53 -0.21 2.59 -12.44
C ARG A 53 0.90 1.61 -12.10
N THR A 54 2.00 2.06 -11.53
CA THR A 54 3.19 1.22 -11.29
C THR A 54 3.94 1.68 -10.04
N LEU A 55 4.70 0.77 -9.44
CA LEU A 55 5.57 1.06 -8.29
C LEU A 55 6.98 1.51 -8.73
N LEU A 56 7.11 2.06 -9.94
CA LEU A 56 8.40 2.44 -10.52
C LEU A 56 9.15 3.47 -9.68
N ASP A 57 8.45 4.44 -9.07
CA ASP A 57 9.07 5.50 -8.27
C ASP A 57 9.84 4.93 -7.06
N PHE A 58 9.27 3.91 -6.43
CA PHE A 58 9.89 3.18 -5.31
C PHE A 58 11.11 2.35 -5.73
N ARG A 59 11.28 2.06 -7.02
CA ARG A 59 12.49 1.38 -7.51
C ARG A 59 13.71 2.28 -7.45
N TYR A 60 13.53 3.57 -7.72
CA TYR A 60 14.61 4.57 -7.70
C TYR A 60 14.85 5.13 -6.30
N GLN A 61 13.79 5.27 -5.49
CA GLN A 61 13.89 5.67 -4.09
C GLN A 61 13.48 4.52 -3.17
N ARG A 62 14.47 3.90 -2.51
CA ARG A 62 14.24 2.73 -1.63
C ARG A 62 14.17 3.04 -0.15
N HIS A 63 14.65 4.21 0.29
CA HIS A 63 14.68 4.60 1.69
C HIS A 63 13.80 5.83 1.89
N PHE A 64 12.81 5.70 2.76
CA PHE A 64 11.87 6.77 3.09
C PHE A 64 11.98 7.08 4.57
N LYS A 65 12.40 8.30 4.88
CA LYS A 65 12.55 8.80 6.25
C LYS A 65 11.63 9.97 6.47
N ALA A 66 10.72 9.84 7.43
CA ALA A 66 9.82 10.91 7.83
C ALA A 66 10.49 11.88 8.82
N SER A 67 9.95 13.09 8.89
CA SER A 67 10.52 14.19 9.66
C SER A 67 10.37 14.01 11.17
N LYS A 68 11.42 14.35 11.91
CA LYS A 68 11.42 14.36 13.38
C LYS A 68 10.55 15.50 13.92
N GLY A 69 9.84 15.28 15.03
CA GLY A 69 9.18 16.34 15.80
C GLY A 69 10.18 17.31 16.44
N GLU A 70 9.84 18.59 16.55
CA GLU A 70 10.75 19.57 17.13
C GLU A 70 10.89 19.37 18.65
N ASN A 71 12.05 19.73 19.20
CA ASN A 71 12.28 19.66 20.63
C ASN A 71 11.49 20.75 21.37
N GLY A 72 11.08 20.45 22.60
CA GLY A 72 10.58 21.47 23.52
C GLY A 72 11.65 22.51 23.82
N GLN A 73 11.22 23.73 24.10
CA GLN A 73 12.08 24.86 24.43
C GLN A 73 11.77 25.37 25.85
N SER A 74 12.56 26.35 26.30
CA SER A 74 12.32 27.03 27.57
C SER A 74 11.00 27.81 27.57
N SER A 75 10.59 28.32 28.73
CA SER A 75 9.34 29.08 28.88
C SER A 75 8.07 28.28 28.55
N ASN A 76 8.07 26.96 28.78
CA ASN A 76 6.99 26.03 28.44
C ASN A 76 6.62 25.98 26.94
N MET A 77 7.55 26.35 26.06
CA MET A 77 7.31 26.28 24.63
C MET A 77 7.40 24.83 24.14
N HIS A 78 6.27 24.27 23.70
CA HIS A 78 6.22 22.93 23.14
C HIS A 78 6.79 22.90 21.72
N GLY A 79 7.45 21.81 21.35
CA GLY A 79 7.93 21.59 20.00
C GLY A 79 6.79 21.32 19.01
N LYS A 80 6.93 21.80 17.77
CA LYS A 80 5.96 21.54 16.69
C LYS A 80 5.94 20.06 16.30
N ASN A 81 4.73 19.55 16.01
CA ASN A 81 4.56 18.23 15.40
C ASN A 81 5.08 18.24 13.95
N ALA A 82 5.72 17.16 13.54
CA ALA A 82 6.11 16.96 12.15
C ALA A 82 4.92 16.47 11.31
N GLU A 83 4.87 16.91 10.05
CA GLU A 83 3.87 16.47 9.08
C GLU A 83 4.19 15.07 8.57
N ASP A 84 3.16 14.21 8.51
CA ASP A 84 3.31 12.82 8.09
C ASP A 84 3.87 12.73 6.65
N LEU A 85 4.76 11.77 6.41
CA LEU A 85 5.27 11.47 5.08
C LEU A 85 4.25 10.62 4.32
N VAL A 86 3.63 11.21 3.30
CA VAL A 86 2.66 10.52 2.44
C VAL A 86 3.35 9.93 1.23
N LEU A 87 3.23 8.61 1.06
CA LEU A 87 3.75 7.86 -0.07
C LEU A 87 2.58 7.39 -0.93
N LYS A 88 2.46 7.99 -2.12
CA LYS A 88 1.38 7.66 -3.06
C LYS A 88 1.65 6.33 -3.75
N VAL A 89 0.62 5.48 -3.84
CA VAL A 89 0.69 4.17 -4.50
C VAL A 89 -0.51 3.94 -5.42
N PRO A 90 -0.37 3.11 -6.47
CA PRO A 90 -1.50 2.68 -7.28
C PRO A 90 -2.55 1.91 -6.47
N PRO A 91 -3.84 1.94 -6.87
CA PRO A 91 -4.86 1.07 -6.30
C PRO A 91 -4.52 -0.41 -6.51
N GLY A 92 -4.88 -1.25 -5.54
CA GLY A 92 -4.52 -2.67 -5.48
C GLY A 92 -3.13 -2.95 -4.87
N THR A 93 -2.50 -1.97 -4.22
CA THR A 93 -1.20 -2.17 -3.58
C THR A 93 -1.33 -2.87 -2.24
N ILE A 94 -0.69 -4.02 -2.10
CA ILE A 94 -0.47 -4.69 -0.81
C ILE A 94 0.86 -4.25 -0.23
N ILE A 95 0.84 -3.97 1.07
CA ILE A 95 2.01 -3.69 1.87
C ILE A 95 2.21 -4.84 2.84
N LYS A 96 3.37 -5.50 2.78
CA LYS A 96 3.74 -6.55 3.73
C LYS A 96 5.03 -6.22 4.46
N ASN A 97 5.16 -6.69 5.69
CA ASN A 97 6.42 -6.65 6.41
C ASN A 97 7.39 -7.69 5.82
N VAL A 98 8.63 -7.29 5.51
CA VAL A 98 9.61 -8.17 4.87
C VAL A 98 10.10 -9.29 5.79
N GLU A 99 10.12 -9.06 7.11
CA GLU A 99 10.60 -10.02 8.10
C GLU A 99 9.54 -11.05 8.47
N THR A 100 8.28 -10.61 8.64
CA THR A 100 7.20 -11.48 9.12
C THR A 100 6.27 -11.98 8.01
N ASP A 101 6.38 -11.45 6.79
CA ASP A 101 5.45 -11.65 5.66
C ASP A 101 3.98 -11.28 5.99
N GLU A 102 3.75 -10.58 7.11
CA GLU A 102 2.42 -10.13 7.50
C GLU A 102 1.94 -9.00 6.61
N VAL A 103 0.70 -9.10 6.13
CA VAL A 103 0.02 -8.02 5.39
C VAL A 103 -0.33 -6.90 6.36
N LEU A 104 0.30 -5.73 6.17
CA LEU A 104 0.07 -4.52 6.96
C LEU A 104 -1.11 -3.70 6.42
N ALA A 105 -1.26 -3.67 5.09
CA ALA A 105 -2.36 -2.98 4.42
C ALA A 105 -2.66 -3.60 3.04
N ASP A 106 -3.93 -3.56 2.64
CA ASP A 106 -4.39 -3.80 1.26
C ASP A 106 -5.12 -2.53 0.82
N LEU A 107 -4.53 -1.78 -0.09
CA LEU A 107 -4.96 -0.45 -0.50
C LEU A 107 -5.63 -0.53 -1.87
N VAL A 108 -6.92 -0.26 -1.93
CA VAL A 108 -7.80 -0.61 -3.05
C VAL A 108 -8.65 0.58 -3.53
N GLU A 109 -9.15 1.41 -2.63
CA GLU A 109 -10.03 2.55 -2.91
C GLU A 109 -9.22 3.84 -3.10
N ASP A 110 -9.64 4.74 -3.99
CA ASP A 110 -8.96 6.03 -4.18
C ASP A 110 -8.93 6.86 -2.89
N GLY A 111 -7.82 7.54 -2.65
CA GLY A 111 -7.61 8.32 -1.42
C GLY A 111 -7.56 7.48 -0.13
N GLN A 112 -7.65 6.16 -0.19
CA GLN A 112 -7.52 5.29 0.98
C GLN A 112 -6.13 5.44 1.59
N ARG A 113 -6.07 5.66 2.91
CA ARG A 113 -4.83 5.90 3.66
C ARG A 113 -4.56 4.79 4.66
N ALA A 114 -3.30 4.35 4.74
CA ALA A 114 -2.83 3.41 5.76
C ALA A 114 -1.53 3.91 6.41
N VAL A 115 -1.54 4.00 7.74
CA VAL A 115 -0.32 4.30 8.53
C VAL A 115 0.48 3.01 8.67
N VAL A 116 1.64 2.95 8.05
CA VAL A 116 2.49 1.74 8.02
C VAL A 116 3.62 1.80 9.05
N ALA A 117 4.16 2.99 9.30
CA ALA A 117 5.13 3.23 10.36
C ALA A 117 4.70 4.43 11.20
N LYS A 118 4.48 4.25 12.50
CA LYS A 118 4.03 5.31 13.39
C LYS A 118 5.17 6.24 13.79
N GLY A 119 4.90 7.54 13.70
CA GLY A 119 5.78 8.57 14.24
C GLY A 119 5.88 8.48 15.76
N GLY A 120 7.08 8.72 16.28
CA GLY A 120 7.37 8.68 17.70
C GLY A 120 6.66 9.80 18.47
N ARG A 121 6.20 9.49 19.69
CA ARG A 121 5.63 10.48 20.60
C ARG A 121 6.70 11.45 21.09
N GLY A 122 6.35 12.74 21.15
CA GLY A 122 7.17 13.75 21.81
C GLY A 122 7.42 13.47 23.30
N GLY A 123 8.65 13.68 23.74
CA GLY A 123 9.08 13.54 25.12
C GLY A 123 8.54 14.66 25.99
N ARG A 124 8.20 14.35 27.25
CA ARG A 124 7.68 15.33 28.22
C ARG A 124 8.79 16.21 28.79
N GLY A 125 8.55 17.52 28.84
CA GLY A 125 9.40 18.47 29.55
C GLY A 125 9.23 18.39 31.07
N ASN A 126 10.13 19.00 31.82
CA ASN A 126 10.11 18.91 33.29
C ASN A 126 8.82 19.48 33.91
N SER A 127 8.15 20.43 33.26
CA SER A 127 6.88 21.00 33.70
C SER A 127 5.75 19.97 33.78
N ARG A 128 5.75 18.91 32.95
CA ARG A 128 4.75 17.82 33.00
C ARG A 128 4.94 16.89 34.19
N PHE A 129 6.11 16.90 34.82
CA PHE A 129 6.42 16.05 35.98
C PHE A 129 6.22 16.77 37.31
N ALA A 130 5.87 18.07 37.28
CA ALA A 130 5.68 18.87 38.48
C ALA A 130 4.52 18.30 39.30
N THR A 131 4.79 17.99 40.56
CA THR A 131 3.80 17.52 41.53
C THR A 131 3.97 18.27 42.84
N PRO A 132 2.99 18.28 43.76
CA PRO A 132 3.16 18.91 45.08
C PRO A 132 4.36 18.36 45.87
N ARG A 133 4.76 17.09 45.63
CA ARG A 133 5.93 16.46 46.25
C ARG A 133 7.25 16.77 45.54
N ASN A 134 7.20 17.14 44.27
CA ASN A 134 8.36 17.56 43.47
C ASN A 134 7.95 18.71 42.55
N PRO A 135 7.92 19.95 43.06
CA PRO A 135 7.38 21.10 42.33
C PRO A 135 8.27 21.58 41.19
N ALA A 136 9.58 21.30 41.24
CA ALA A 136 10.55 21.69 40.22
C ALA A 136 11.40 20.47 39.81
N PRO A 137 10.83 19.53 39.04
CA PRO A 137 11.57 18.38 38.55
C PRO A 137 12.77 18.82 37.68
N ASP A 138 13.85 18.06 37.79
CA ASP A 138 15.15 18.29 37.16
C ASP A 138 15.43 17.29 36.04
N PHE A 139 14.40 16.63 35.54
CA PHE A 139 14.46 15.69 34.42
C PHE A 139 13.38 15.93 33.38
N SER A 140 13.62 15.41 32.19
CA SER A 140 12.70 15.38 31.05
C SER A 140 12.77 14.01 30.38
N GLU A 141 11.79 13.68 29.55
CA GLU A 141 11.80 12.49 28.69
C GLU A 141 12.36 12.86 27.31
N LYS A 142 13.19 11.99 26.75
CA LYS A 142 13.51 12.02 25.31
C LYS A 142 12.28 11.66 24.50
N GLY A 143 12.25 12.10 23.25
CA GLY A 143 11.23 11.66 22.31
C GLY A 143 11.31 10.16 22.08
N GLU A 144 10.16 9.54 21.90
CA GLU A 144 10.08 8.15 21.49
C GLU A 144 10.63 8.02 20.06
N PRO A 145 11.47 7.01 19.77
CA PRO A 145 11.88 6.72 18.41
C PRO A 145 10.69 6.37 17.50
N GLY A 146 10.75 6.78 16.24
CA GLY A 146 9.78 6.35 15.24
C GLY A 146 9.92 4.86 14.93
N GLU A 147 8.84 4.24 14.47
CA GLU A 147 8.89 2.86 13.96
C GLU A 147 9.78 2.79 12.70
N GLU A 148 10.58 1.72 12.61
CA GLU A 148 11.47 1.44 11.49
C GLU A 148 11.25 -0.01 11.07
N LEU A 149 10.94 -0.22 9.79
CA LEU A 149 10.67 -1.54 9.23
C LEU A 149 10.90 -1.55 7.71
N ASP A 150 11.28 -2.71 7.20
CA ASP A 150 11.31 -2.98 5.76
C ASP A 150 9.96 -3.53 5.32
N VAL A 151 9.43 -2.99 4.22
CA VAL A 151 8.18 -3.45 3.61
C VAL A 151 8.35 -3.85 2.16
N SER A 152 7.60 -4.85 1.74
CA SER A 152 7.38 -5.16 0.32
C SER A 152 6.07 -4.55 -0.13
N LEU A 153 6.14 -3.78 -1.22
CA LEU A 153 4.97 -3.33 -1.95
C LEU A 153 4.75 -4.31 -3.10
N GLU A 154 3.55 -4.87 -3.16
CA GLU A 154 3.09 -5.76 -4.21
C GLU A 154 1.84 -5.15 -4.83
N LEU A 155 1.93 -4.73 -6.09
CA LEU A 155 0.78 -4.29 -6.84
C LEU A 155 0.03 -5.53 -7.32
N LYS A 156 -1.15 -5.78 -6.75
CA LYS A 156 -2.11 -6.68 -7.37
C LYS A 156 -2.67 -5.97 -8.59
N LEU A 157 -2.14 -6.30 -9.77
CA LEU A 157 -2.55 -5.62 -10.98
C LEU A 157 -4.04 -5.78 -11.28
N LEU A 158 -4.62 -4.63 -11.60
CA LEU A 158 -5.95 -4.45 -12.15
C LEU A 158 -5.76 -4.23 -13.65
N ALA A 159 -6.61 -4.84 -14.47
CA ALA A 159 -6.56 -4.62 -15.90
C ALA A 159 -7.17 -3.25 -16.20
N ASP A 160 -6.43 -2.38 -16.90
CA ASP A 160 -6.99 -1.13 -17.43
C ASP A 160 -7.90 -1.43 -18.64
N VAL A 161 -7.54 -2.46 -19.41
CA VAL A 161 -8.16 -2.82 -20.68
C VAL A 161 -8.52 -4.29 -20.72
N GLY A 162 -9.77 -4.61 -21.03
CA GLY A 162 -10.26 -5.97 -21.21
C GLY A 162 -10.34 -6.34 -22.69
N LEU A 163 -9.66 -7.42 -23.12
CA LEU A 163 -9.87 -8.02 -24.43
C LEU A 163 -11.05 -8.99 -24.38
N VAL A 164 -12.04 -8.77 -25.24
CA VAL A 164 -13.19 -9.65 -25.46
C VAL A 164 -13.25 -10.07 -26.92
N GLY A 165 -13.84 -11.21 -27.22
CA GLY A 165 -13.79 -11.79 -28.57
C GLY A 165 -13.74 -13.32 -28.55
N PHE A 166 -14.32 -13.95 -29.56
CA PHE A 166 -14.48 -15.40 -29.63
C PHE A 166 -13.15 -16.16 -29.59
N PRO A 167 -13.17 -17.48 -29.37
CA PRO A 167 -11.99 -18.31 -29.61
C PRO A 167 -11.42 -18.06 -31.02
N SER A 168 -10.10 -18.12 -31.13
CA SER A 168 -9.36 -18.01 -32.41
C SER A 168 -9.47 -16.66 -33.15
N VAL A 169 -10.06 -15.60 -32.55
CA VAL A 169 -10.08 -14.25 -33.16
C VAL A 169 -8.74 -13.52 -33.05
N GLY A 170 -7.85 -13.97 -32.15
CA GLY A 170 -6.49 -13.42 -31.99
C GLY A 170 -6.23 -12.66 -30.69
N LYS A 171 -7.09 -12.73 -29.67
CA LYS A 171 -6.90 -12.06 -28.36
C LYS A 171 -5.54 -12.32 -27.73
N SER A 172 -5.21 -13.60 -27.48
CA SER A 172 -3.96 -13.97 -26.84
C SER A 172 -2.74 -13.65 -27.73
N THR A 173 -2.92 -13.71 -29.05
CA THR A 173 -1.90 -13.30 -30.04
C THR A 173 -1.60 -11.82 -29.92
N LEU A 174 -2.64 -10.96 -29.93
CA LEU A 174 -2.51 -9.51 -29.75
C LEU A 174 -1.77 -9.23 -28.44
N LEU A 175 -2.27 -9.76 -27.33
CA LEU A 175 -1.68 -9.56 -26.00
C LEU A 175 -0.19 -9.97 -25.97
N SER A 176 0.16 -11.10 -26.59
CA SER A 176 1.55 -11.58 -26.62
C SER A 176 2.50 -10.66 -27.40
N ILE A 177 2.00 -9.95 -28.42
CA ILE A 177 2.79 -9.06 -29.28
C ILE A 177 2.95 -7.69 -28.62
N VAL A 178 1.89 -7.16 -27.99
CA VAL A 178 1.91 -5.81 -27.39
C VAL A 178 2.47 -5.79 -25.97
N SER A 179 2.48 -6.94 -25.28
CA SER A 179 2.93 -7.05 -23.90
C SER A 179 4.46 -7.02 -23.77
N LYS A 180 5.00 -5.97 -23.15
CA LYS A 180 6.43 -5.87 -22.79
C LYS A 180 6.79 -6.73 -21.57
N ALA A 181 5.83 -7.04 -20.69
CA ALA A 181 6.04 -7.86 -19.49
C ALA A 181 4.76 -8.61 -19.10
N LYS A 182 4.91 -9.83 -18.55
CA LYS A 182 3.81 -10.63 -17.98
C LYS A 182 3.83 -10.50 -16.45
N PRO A 183 2.98 -9.66 -15.87
CA PRO A 183 3.01 -9.40 -14.43
C PRO A 183 2.35 -10.53 -13.64
N LYS A 184 2.65 -10.62 -12.34
CA LYS A 184 2.05 -11.66 -11.49
C LYS A 184 0.62 -11.30 -11.10
N ILE A 185 -0.28 -12.26 -11.22
CA ILE A 185 -1.65 -12.16 -10.69
C ILE A 185 -1.60 -12.59 -9.24
N GLY A 186 -2.20 -11.80 -8.34
CA GLY A 186 -2.36 -12.20 -6.95
C GLY A 186 -3.07 -13.56 -6.84
N ALA A 187 -2.68 -14.39 -5.87
CA ALA A 187 -3.41 -15.61 -5.56
C ALA A 187 -4.72 -15.24 -4.86
N TYR A 188 -5.72 -14.81 -5.61
CA TYR A 188 -7.05 -14.56 -5.07
C TYR A 188 -7.73 -15.91 -4.80
N HIS A 189 -8.19 -16.12 -3.57
CA HIS A 189 -8.85 -17.36 -3.14
C HIS A 189 -10.15 -17.68 -3.88
N PHE A 190 -10.58 -16.79 -4.77
CA PHE A 190 -11.87 -16.84 -5.43
C PHE A 190 -11.83 -17.08 -6.95
N THR A 191 -10.64 -17.23 -7.55
CA THR A 191 -10.51 -17.48 -9.00
C THR A 191 -9.97 -18.88 -9.27
N THR A 192 -10.68 -19.71 -10.04
CA THR A 192 -10.12 -20.96 -10.60
C THR A 192 -9.36 -20.70 -11.91
N ILE A 193 -9.78 -19.69 -12.67
CA ILE A 193 -9.20 -19.31 -13.95
C ILE A 193 -8.32 -18.07 -13.75
N LYS A 194 -7.05 -18.14 -14.14
CA LYS A 194 -6.14 -17.00 -14.14
C LYS A 194 -6.29 -16.24 -15.46
N PRO A 195 -6.61 -14.94 -15.48
CA PRO A 195 -6.54 -14.15 -16.72
C PRO A 195 -5.11 -14.13 -17.24
N ASN A 196 -4.90 -13.83 -18.52
CA ASN A 196 -3.56 -13.51 -19.01
C ASN A 196 -3.40 -12.00 -19.00
N LEU A 197 -2.47 -11.49 -18.18
CA LEU A 197 -2.13 -10.07 -18.13
C LEU A 197 -0.90 -9.77 -18.98
N GLY A 198 -0.91 -8.60 -19.60
CA GLY A 198 0.23 -8.04 -20.32
C GLY A 198 0.36 -6.55 -20.05
N VAL A 199 1.59 -6.09 -19.80
CA VAL A 199 1.87 -4.65 -19.69
C VAL A 199 2.17 -4.11 -21.08
N VAL A 200 1.31 -3.24 -21.55
CA VAL A 200 1.45 -2.58 -22.84
C VAL A 200 2.15 -1.24 -22.63
N SER A 201 3.01 -0.85 -23.57
CA SER A 201 3.44 0.54 -23.63
C SER A 201 3.41 1.03 -25.05
N THR A 202 2.78 2.17 -25.24
CA THR A 202 2.70 2.89 -26.50
C THR A 202 4.08 3.44 -26.89
N PRO A 203 4.31 3.77 -28.17
CA PRO A 203 5.56 4.38 -28.61
C PRO A 203 5.80 5.78 -28.00
N ASP A 204 4.75 6.49 -27.59
CA ASP A 204 4.82 7.77 -26.86
C ASP A 204 4.98 7.62 -25.34
N GLN A 205 5.37 6.43 -24.87
CA GLN A 205 5.77 6.14 -23.49
C GLN A 205 4.63 6.09 -22.46
N ARG A 206 3.36 6.09 -22.88
CA ARG A 206 2.23 5.74 -22.01
C ARG A 206 2.22 4.23 -21.74
N SER A 207 1.73 3.83 -20.58
CA SER A 207 1.65 2.41 -20.19
C SER A 207 0.32 2.08 -19.53
N PHE A 208 -0.19 0.89 -19.82
CA PHE A 208 -1.41 0.35 -19.27
C PHE A 208 -1.35 -1.18 -19.24
N VAL A 209 -2.20 -1.79 -18.44
CA VAL A 209 -2.30 -3.24 -18.26
C VAL A 209 -3.49 -3.74 -19.06
N MET A 210 -3.24 -4.67 -19.96
CA MET A 210 -4.26 -5.33 -20.75
C MET A 210 -4.45 -6.75 -20.24
N ALA A 211 -5.70 -7.20 -20.15
CA ALA A 211 -6.06 -8.56 -19.81
C ALA A 211 -6.76 -9.24 -20.98
N ASP A 212 -6.35 -10.47 -21.30
CA ASP A 212 -7.23 -11.41 -21.98
C ASP A 212 -8.22 -11.94 -20.94
N LEU A 213 -9.51 -11.64 -21.13
CA LEU A 213 -10.58 -12.08 -20.26
C LEU A 213 -11.06 -13.47 -20.72
N PRO A 214 -10.72 -14.56 -20.00
CA PRO A 214 -11.33 -15.86 -20.25
C PRO A 214 -12.78 -15.89 -19.73
N GLY A 215 -13.65 -16.65 -20.41
CA GLY A 215 -15.00 -16.93 -19.92
C GLY A 215 -16.15 -16.03 -20.41
N LEU A 216 -15.92 -14.89 -21.06
CA LEU A 216 -17.00 -14.04 -21.59
C LEU A 216 -17.67 -14.58 -22.88
N ILE A 217 -17.24 -15.73 -23.40
CA ILE A 217 -17.85 -16.43 -24.54
C ILE A 217 -17.40 -17.91 -24.63
N GLU A 218 -16.64 -18.41 -23.64
CA GLU A 218 -16.24 -19.81 -23.57
C GLU A 218 -17.40 -20.62 -23.00
N GLY A 219 -18.35 -21.03 -23.86
CA GLY A 219 -19.31 -22.09 -23.52
C GLY A 219 -20.68 -21.63 -23.03
N ALA A 220 -21.32 -20.70 -23.75
CA ALA A 220 -22.70 -20.23 -23.57
C ALA A 220 -23.82 -21.31 -23.68
N SER A 221 -23.52 -22.59 -23.44
CA SER A 221 -24.53 -23.65 -23.32
C SER A 221 -24.45 -24.49 -22.05
N ASP A 222 -23.37 -24.43 -21.28
CA ASP A 222 -23.31 -25.10 -19.98
C ASP A 222 -23.24 -24.03 -18.90
N GLY A 223 -24.36 -23.84 -18.17
CA GLY A 223 -24.56 -22.85 -17.11
C GLY A 223 -23.64 -22.99 -15.88
N VAL A 224 -22.34 -23.18 -16.10
CA VAL A 224 -21.28 -23.10 -15.12
C VAL A 224 -20.96 -21.63 -14.98
N GLY A 225 -21.74 -20.96 -14.14
CA GLY A 225 -21.52 -19.56 -13.78
C GLY A 225 -20.05 -19.33 -13.47
N LEU A 226 -19.40 -18.49 -14.27
CA LEU A 226 -18.17 -17.84 -13.85
C LEU A 226 -18.52 -17.11 -12.57
N GLY A 227 -18.07 -17.67 -11.44
CA GLY A 227 -18.51 -17.22 -10.12
C GLY A 227 -18.38 -15.71 -10.01
N HIS A 228 -19.41 -15.07 -9.43
CA HIS A 228 -19.47 -13.63 -9.13
C HIS A 228 -18.17 -13.03 -8.56
N GLN A 229 -17.27 -13.86 -8.02
CA GLN A 229 -16.01 -13.43 -7.45
C GLN A 229 -14.88 -13.22 -8.46
N PHE A 230 -14.98 -13.70 -9.72
CA PHE A 230 -13.99 -13.43 -10.79
C PHE A 230 -13.92 -11.93 -11.16
N LEU A 231 -14.90 -11.15 -10.75
CA LEU A 231 -15.27 -9.90 -11.40
C LEU A 231 -14.53 -8.67 -10.89
N ARG A 232 -14.07 -8.55 -9.63
CA ARG A 232 -13.40 -7.31 -9.17
C ARG A 232 -12.18 -6.86 -9.99
N HIS A 233 -11.46 -7.79 -10.65
CA HIS A 233 -10.35 -7.47 -11.55
C HIS A 233 -10.80 -6.97 -12.93
N VAL A 234 -11.94 -7.47 -13.40
CA VAL A 234 -12.55 -7.13 -14.68
C VAL A 234 -13.42 -5.87 -14.54
N GLU A 235 -14.09 -5.70 -13.40
CA GLU A 235 -14.89 -4.56 -12.97
C GLU A 235 -14.11 -3.24 -13.01
N ARG A 236 -12.78 -3.26 -13.04
CA ARG A 236 -11.96 -2.05 -13.14
C ARG A 236 -11.39 -1.77 -14.53
N THR A 237 -11.70 -2.61 -15.54
CA THR A 237 -11.35 -2.31 -16.93
C THR A 237 -12.04 -1.03 -17.37
N LYS A 238 -11.30 0.05 -17.64
CA LYS A 238 -11.92 1.31 -18.08
C LYS A 238 -12.35 1.24 -19.55
N VAL A 239 -11.65 0.43 -20.36
CA VAL A 239 -11.90 0.29 -21.80
C VAL A 239 -12.07 -1.19 -22.14
N ILE A 240 -13.09 -1.51 -22.94
CA ILE A 240 -13.29 -2.84 -23.51
C ILE A 240 -12.83 -2.83 -24.96
N VAL A 241 -12.01 -3.81 -25.33
CA VAL A 241 -11.48 -3.97 -26.69
C VAL A 241 -12.06 -5.24 -27.29
N HIS A 242 -12.93 -5.07 -28.27
CA HIS A 242 -13.64 -6.14 -28.96
C HIS A 242 -12.82 -6.63 -30.14
N MET A 243 -12.21 -7.80 -30.02
CA MET A 243 -11.56 -8.45 -31.15
C MET A 243 -12.58 -9.25 -31.97
N ILE A 244 -12.80 -8.81 -33.20
CA ILE A 244 -13.68 -9.46 -34.17
C ILE A 244 -12.84 -9.96 -35.34
N ASP A 245 -13.13 -11.17 -35.80
CA ASP A 245 -12.48 -11.76 -36.96
C ASP A 245 -13.21 -11.36 -38.25
N MET A 246 -12.60 -10.46 -39.05
CA MET A 246 -13.21 -10.00 -40.30
C MET A 246 -13.17 -11.04 -41.42
N SER A 247 -12.36 -12.09 -41.31
CA SER A 247 -12.29 -13.14 -42.35
C SER A 247 -13.49 -14.08 -42.33
N GLY A 248 -14.35 -14.00 -41.30
CA GLY A 248 -15.44 -14.95 -41.11
C GLY A 248 -14.96 -16.39 -40.89
N SER A 249 -13.76 -16.57 -40.31
CA SER A 249 -13.22 -17.91 -40.05
C SER A 249 -14.23 -18.74 -39.24
N GLU A 250 -14.34 -20.03 -39.58
CA GLU A 250 -15.31 -20.98 -38.99
C GLU A 250 -16.78 -20.76 -39.43
N GLY A 251 -17.02 -19.94 -40.46
CA GLY A 251 -18.36 -19.71 -41.01
C GLY A 251 -19.21 -18.79 -40.14
N ARG A 252 -18.55 -17.87 -39.41
CA ARG A 252 -19.19 -16.89 -38.54
C ARG A 252 -19.31 -15.54 -39.24
N GLU A 253 -20.39 -14.84 -38.93
CA GLU A 253 -20.62 -13.48 -39.40
C GLU A 253 -20.04 -12.47 -38.39
N PRO A 254 -19.11 -11.57 -38.79
CA PRO A 254 -18.45 -10.63 -37.89
C PRO A 254 -19.42 -9.79 -37.05
N ILE A 255 -20.57 -9.43 -37.63
CA ILE A 255 -21.57 -8.61 -36.96
C ILE A 255 -22.42 -9.40 -35.96
N GLU A 256 -22.67 -10.68 -36.21
CA GLU A 256 -23.33 -11.55 -35.24
C GLU A 256 -22.43 -11.76 -34.03
N ASP A 257 -21.13 -11.99 -34.26
CA ASP A 257 -20.14 -12.11 -33.20
C ASP A 257 -20.14 -10.88 -32.29
N TYR A 258 -20.14 -9.67 -32.86
CA TYR A 258 -20.19 -8.42 -32.10
C TYR A 258 -21.49 -8.29 -31.28
N LYS A 259 -22.64 -8.62 -31.87
CA LYS A 259 -23.96 -8.58 -31.18
C LYS A 259 -24.01 -9.56 -30.02
N VAL A 260 -23.50 -10.79 -30.19
CA VAL A 260 -23.47 -11.83 -29.14
C VAL A 260 -22.59 -11.40 -27.97
N ILE A 261 -21.38 -10.88 -28.25
CA ILE A 261 -20.47 -10.40 -27.22
C ILE A 261 -21.12 -9.27 -26.39
N ASN A 262 -21.76 -8.31 -27.04
CA ASN A 262 -22.43 -7.21 -26.34
C ASN A 262 -23.63 -7.66 -25.51
N GLN A 263 -24.41 -8.63 -26.00
CA GLN A 263 -25.50 -9.21 -25.21
C GLN A 263 -24.97 -9.89 -23.95
N GLU A 264 -23.85 -10.58 -24.05
CA GLU A 264 -23.21 -11.20 -22.90
C GLU A 264 -22.66 -10.16 -21.93
N LEU A 265 -21.96 -9.12 -22.42
CA LEU A 265 -21.50 -8.00 -21.59
C LEU A 265 -22.63 -7.31 -20.85
N ALA A 266 -23.77 -7.06 -21.50
CA ALA A 266 -24.95 -6.44 -20.90
C ALA A 266 -25.68 -7.36 -19.90
N ALA A 267 -25.50 -8.68 -20.02
CA ALA A 267 -26.04 -9.63 -19.04
C ALA A 267 -25.28 -9.58 -17.70
N TYR A 268 -24.09 -8.96 -17.66
CA TYR A 268 -23.39 -8.73 -16.40
C TYR A 268 -23.92 -7.46 -15.72
N GLU A 269 -24.37 -7.57 -14.47
CA GLU A 269 -24.89 -6.47 -13.62
C GLU A 269 -23.81 -5.44 -13.20
N GLN A 270 -22.75 -5.25 -13.98
CA GLN A 270 -21.57 -4.45 -13.65
C GLN A 270 -21.30 -3.30 -14.65
N ARG A 271 -22.33 -2.93 -15.44
CA ARG A 271 -22.29 -1.81 -16.40
C ARG A 271 -21.07 -1.91 -17.34
N LEU A 272 -20.73 -3.12 -17.79
CA LEU A 272 -19.60 -3.32 -18.71
C LEU A 272 -19.92 -2.72 -20.09
N GLU A 273 -21.19 -2.72 -20.45
CA GLU A 273 -21.75 -2.11 -21.64
C GLU A 273 -21.63 -0.58 -21.66
N ASP A 274 -21.61 0.08 -20.49
CA ASP A 274 -21.48 1.54 -20.38
C ASP A 274 -20.03 2.01 -20.58
N ARG A 275 -19.07 1.08 -20.62
CA ARG A 275 -17.66 1.41 -20.76
C ARG A 275 -17.34 1.72 -22.21
N PRO A 276 -16.42 2.67 -22.47
CA PRO A 276 -15.97 2.94 -23.83
C PRO A 276 -15.45 1.66 -24.49
N GLN A 277 -16.01 1.34 -25.65
CA GLN A 277 -15.64 0.19 -26.46
C GLN A 277 -14.76 0.63 -27.63
N ILE A 278 -13.77 -0.19 -27.97
CA ILE A 278 -13.02 -0.10 -29.24
C ILE A 278 -13.16 -1.44 -29.95
N VAL A 279 -13.61 -1.42 -31.20
CA VAL A 279 -13.65 -2.62 -32.04
C VAL A 279 -12.35 -2.76 -32.81
N VAL A 280 -11.74 -3.92 -32.67
CA VAL A 280 -10.54 -4.35 -33.38
C VAL A 280 -10.96 -5.35 -34.45
N ALA A 281 -11.01 -4.86 -35.68
CA ALA A 281 -11.25 -5.67 -36.86
C ALA A 281 -9.97 -6.41 -37.23
N ASN A 282 -9.80 -7.66 -36.76
CA ASN A 282 -8.59 -8.44 -36.95
C ASN A 282 -8.64 -9.33 -38.20
N LYS A 283 -7.48 -9.91 -38.55
CA LYS A 283 -7.24 -10.78 -39.71
C LYS A 283 -7.45 -10.09 -41.06
N MET A 284 -7.11 -8.80 -41.13
CA MET A 284 -7.15 -8.02 -42.38
C MET A 284 -6.13 -8.49 -43.43
N ASP A 285 -5.23 -9.41 -43.08
CA ASP A 285 -4.33 -10.09 -44.01
C ASP A 285 -5.00 -11.18 -44.85
N LEU A 286 -6.23 -11.58 -44.51
CA LEU A 286 -6.97 -12.61 -45.22
C LEU A 286 -7.87 -12.05 -46.34
N PRO A 287 -8.16 -12.86 -47.38
CA PRO A 287 -9.17 -12.53 -48.38
C PRO A 287 -10.56 -12.33 -47.73
N GLU A 288 -11.44 -11.57 -48.38
CA GLU A 288 -12.82 -11.24 -47.93
C GLU A 288 -12.90 -10.30 -46.71
N SER A 289 -11.86 -10.20 -45.89
CA SER A 289 -11.83 -9.33 -44.70
C SER A 289 -12.16 -7.86 -45.00
N GLN A 290 -11.74 -7.35 -46.16
CA GLN A 290 -11.99 -5.96 -46.54
C GLN A 290 -13.47 -5.70 -46.91
N ASP A 291 -14.14 -6.66 -47.54
CA ASP A 291 -15.55 -6.54 -47.91
C ASP A 291 -16.42 -6.68 -46.65
N ASN A 292 -16.09 -7.64 -45.79
CA ASN A 292 -16.74 -7.83 -44.49
C ASN A 292 -16.57 -6.61 -43.58
N LEU A 293 -15.40 -5.97 -43.58
CA LEU A 293 -15.16 -4.74 -42.81
C LEU A 293 -16.08 -3.60 -43.27
N ASN A 294 -16.31 -3.46 -44.57
CA ASN A 294 -17.18 -2.41 -45.11
C ASN A 294 -18.63 -2.64 -44.65
N LEU A 295 -19.14 -3.88 -44.82
CA LEU A 295 -20.47 -4.27 -44.33
C LEU A 295 -20.61 -4.09 -42.82
N PHE A 296 -19.60 -4.47 -42.05
CA PHE A 296 -19.58 -4.34 -40.60
C PHE A 296 -19.69 -2.88 -40.15
N LYS A 297 -18.95 -1.96 -40.80
CA LYS A 297 -19.02 -0.53 -40.51
C LYS A 297 -20.38 0.08 -40.83
N GLU A 298 -21.04 -0.39 -41.90
CA GLU A 298 -22.40 0.05 -42.26
C GLU A 298 -23.43 -0.39 -41.20
N GLU A 299 -23.28 -1.58 -40.63
CA GLU A 299 -24.22 -2.09 -39.62
C GLU A 299 -24.04 -1.52 -38.21
N ILE A 300 -22.80 -1.27 -37.77
CA ILE A 300 -22.52 -0.80 -36.39
C ILE A 300 -22.69 0.71 -36.22
N GLY A 301 -22.56 1.49 -37.30
CA GLY A 301 -22.59 2.95 -37.27
C GLY A 301 -21.24 3.59 -36.87
N GLU A 302 -21.25 4.91 -36.64
CA GLU A 302 -20.04 5.71 -36.36
C GLU A 302 -19.74 5.91 -34.86
N ASP A 303 -20.60 5.41 -33.97
CA ASP A 303 -20.50 5.67 -32.53
C ASP A 303 -19.34 4.92 -31.86
N VAL A 304 -18.91 3.79 -32.42
CA VAL A 304 -17.85 2.95 -31.87
C VAL A 304 -16.61 2.96 -32.79
N PRO A 305 -15.42 3.33 -32.29
CA PRO A 305 -14.20 3.29 -33.08
C PRO A 305 -13.87 1.88 -33.58
N VAL A 306 -13.82 1.70 -34.91
CA VAL A 306 -13.40 0.45 -35.57
C VAL A 306 -12.00 0.59 -36.14
N ILE A 307 -11.04 -0.17 -35.59
CA ILE A 307 -9.64 -0.14 -36.00
C ILE A 307 -9.29 -1.46 -36.71
N PRO A 308 -9.04 -1.44 -38.03
CA PRO A 308 -8.57 -2.61 -38.75
C PRO A 308 -7.11 -2.91 -38.41
N VAL A 309 -6.80 -4.16 -38.08
CA VAL A 309 -5.45 -4.63 -37.75
C VAL A 309 -5.18 -6.02 -38.33
N SER A 310 -3.90 -6.38 -38.38
CA SER A 310 -3.51 -7.79 -38.45
C SER A 310 -2.49 -8.08 -37.35
N THR A 311 -2.89 -8.93 -36.40
CA THR A 311 -1.97 -9.39 -35.35
C THR A 311 -0.81 -10.20 -35.92
N ILE A 312 -0.97 -10.86 -37.07
CA ILE A 312 0.07 -11.71 -37.67
C ILE A 312 1.12 -10.85 -38.36
N THR A 313 0.70 -9.93 -39.23
CA THR A 313 1.62 -9.03 -39.95
C THR A 313 2.09 -7.85 -39.10
N ARG A 314 1.49 -7.67 -37.91
CA ARG A 314 1.65 -6.52 -37.00
C ARG A 314 1.23 -5.20 -37.64
N ASP A 315 0.32 -5.27 -38.60
CA ASP A 315 -0.21 -4.10 -39.26
C ASP A 315 -1.14 -3.33 -38.33
N ASN A 316 -0.98 -2.00 -38.35
CA ASN A 316 -1.78 -1.02 -37.63
C ASN A 316 -1.88 -1.17 -36.09
N ILE A 317 -0.98 -1.96 -35.48
CA ILE A 317 -0.96 -2.20 -34.02
C ILE A 317 -0.70 -0.91 -33.24
N ASP A 318 0.21 -0.05 -33.71
CA ASP A 318 0.53 1.20 -33.01
C ASP A 318 -0.69 2.14 -32.95
N GLN A 319 -1.49 2.23 -34.04
CA GLN A 319 -2.71 3.04 -34.05
C GLN A 319 -3.75 2.52 -33.05
N LEU A 320 -3.90 1.20 -32.95
CA LEU A 320 -4.72 0.57 -31.93
C LEU A 320 -4.26 0.95 -30.51
N LEU A 321 -2.95 0.88 -30.26
CA LEU A 321 -2.39 1.22 -28.95
C LEU A 321 -2.60 2.69 -28.57
N TYR A 322 -2.49 3.61 -29.54
CA TYR A 322 -2.79 5.02 -29.31
C TYR A 322 -4.27 5.25 -29.00
N ALA A 323 -5.18 4.67 -29.78
CA ALA A 323 -6.62 4.83 -29.55
C ALA A 323 -7.06 4.30 -28.17
N ILE A 324 -6.49 3.17 -27.74
CA ILE A 324 -6.71 2.64 -26.39
C ILE A 324 -6.19 3.61 -25.32
N ALA A 325 -4.95 4.11 -25.49
CA ALA A 325 -4.36 5.03 -24.53
C ALA A 325 -5.12 6.35 -24.43
N ASP A 326 -5.60 6.89 -25.56
CA ASP A 326 -6.40 8.11 -25.63
C ASP A 326 -7.75 7.92 -24.91
N LYS A 327 -8.43 6.78 -25.12
CA LYS A 327 -9.66 6.45 -24.39
C LYS A 327 -9.44 6.28 -22.89
N LEU A 328 -8.35 5.64 -22.48
CA LEU A 328 -8.01 5.52 -21.05
C LEU A 328 -7.73 6.86 -20.39
N GLU A 329 -7.25 7.85 -21.15
CA GLU A 329 -6.98 9.20 -20.67
C GLU A 329 -8.26 10.04 -20.61
N GLU A 330 -9.14 9.91 -21.61
CA GLU A 330 -10.46 10.56 -21.66
C GLU A 330 -11.36 10.10 -20.49
N TYR A 331 -11.38 8.80 -20.18
CA TYR A 331 -12.20 8.20 -19.12
C TYR A 331 -11.44 8.00 -17.81
N LYS A 332 -10.33 8.73 -17.59
CA LYS A 332 -9.49 8.54 -16.42
C LYS A 332 -10.25 8.80 -15.11
N ASP A 333 -11.13 9.79 -15.07
CA ASP A 333 -11.86 10.23 -13.86
C ASP A 333 -13.30 9.69 -13.78
N VAL A 334 -13.67 8.74 -14.66
CA VAL A 334 -15.02 8.14 -14.67
C VAL A 334 -15.02 6.88 -13.81
N ASP A 335 -15.82 6.90 -12.75
CA ASP A 335 -16.05 5.72 -11.91
C ASP A 335 -17.17 4.86 -12.51
N PHE A 336 -16.85 3.60 -12.80
CA PHE A 336 -17.78 2.60 -13.31
C PHE A 336 -18.23 1.60 -12.23
N THR A 337 -17.79 1.77 -10.97
CA THR A 337 -18.22 0.89 -9.89
C THR A 337 -19.72 1.09 -9.63
N VAL A 338 -20.43 -0.02 -9.46
CA VAL A 338 -21.77 0.02 -8.88
C VAL A 338 -21.58 0.39 -7.42
N GLU A 339 -22.21 1.46 -6.95
CA GLU A 339 -22.44 1.65 -5.51
C GLU A 339 -23.28 0.45 -5.04
N GLU A 340 -22.65 -0.68 -4.73
CA GLU A 340 -23.32 -1.74 -3.98
C GLU A 340 -23.76 -1.11 -2.67
N GLU A 341 -25.09 -0.95 -2.52
CA GLU A 341 -25.77 -0.47 -1.32
C GLU A 341 -25.05 -0.94 -0.06
N GLU A 342 -24.25 -0.04 0.54
CA GLU A 342 -23.53 -0.21 1.79
C GLU A 342 -23.24 -1.68 2.15
N SER A 343 -22.61 -2.44 1.24
CA SER A 343 -21.83 -3.56 1.72
C SER A 343 -20.67 -2.84 2.39
N VAL A 344 -20.76 -2.72 3.72
CA VAL A 344 -19.67 -2.26 4.59
C VAL A 344 -18.57 -3.30 4.44
N GLY A 345 -17.94 -3.28 3.26
CA GLY A 345 -16.83 -4.07 2.85
C GLY A 345 -15.77 -3.70 3.85
N ILE A 346 -15.55 -4.63 4.77
CA ILE A 346 -14.71 -4.45 5.94
C ILE A 346 -13.40 -3.89 5.42
N ASN A 347 -13.23 -2.58 5.59
CA ASN A 347 -12.01 -1.84 5.30
C ASN A 347 -10.98 -2.40 6.28
N ARG A 348 -10.37 -3.53 5.92
CA ARG A 348 -9.39 -4.25 6.73
C ARG A 348 -8.07 -3.52 6.59
N VAL A 349 -7.99 -2.31 7.15
CA VAL A 349 -6.76 -2.00 7.85
C VAL A 349 -6.74 -3.00 9.00
N LEU A 350 -5.91 -4.04 8.88
CA LEU A 350 -5.63 -4.96 9.97
C LEU A 350 -4.88 -4.18 11.05
N TYR A 351 -5.58 -3.27 11.72
CA TYR A 351 -5.22 -2.85 13.05
C TYR A 351 -5.47 -4.06 13.96
N LYS A 352 -4.61 -5.08 13.89
CA LYS A 352 -4.40 -5.89 15.08
C LYS A 352 -3.84 -4.90 16.08
N HIS A 353 -4.74 -4.42 16.93
CA HIS A 353 -4.40 -3.84 18.20
C HIS A 353 -3.63 -4.94 18.93
N THR A 354 -2.32 -5.08 18.69
CA THR A 354 -1.49 -5.97 19.48
C THR A 354 -1.68 -5.46 20.89
N PRO A 355 -2.38 -6.19 21.78
CA PRO A 355 -2.57 -5.72 23.13
C PRO A 355 -1.16 -5.66 23.70
N SER A 356 -0.64 -4.46 23.94
CA SER A 356 0.55 -4.26 24.74
C SER A 356 0.19 -4.62 26.18
N GLN A 357 -0.09 -5.90 26.43
CA GLN A 357 0.25 -6.44 27.72
C GLN A 357 1.77 -6.49 27.68
N ASP A 358 2.37 -5.60 28.45
CA ASP A 358 3.79 -5.35 28.61
C ASP A 358 4.54 -6.61 29.06
N LYS A 359 4.60 -7.62 28.18
CA LYS A 359 5.35 -8.86 28.37
C LYS A 359 6.81 -8.53 28.13
N PHE A 360 7.56 -8.43 29.21
CA PHE A 360 9.02 -8.50 29.15
C PHE A 360 9.46 -9.96 29.23
N THR A 361 10.60 -10.27 28.64
CA THR A 361 11.29 -11.55 28.75
C THR A 361 12.64 -11.31 29.41
N ILE A 362 13.09 -12.27 30.21
CA ILE A 362 14.44 -12.25 30.80
C ILE A 362 15.17 -13.50 30.33
N SER A 363 16.27 -13.30 29.61
CA SER A 363 17.24 -14.33 29.21
C SER A 363 18.57 -14.13 29.96
N ARG A 364 19.52 -15.05 29.76
CA ARG A 364 20.90 -14.91 30.24
C ARG A 364 21.87 -15.00 29.07
N ASP A 365 22.87 -14.14 29.07
CA ASP A 365 24.02 -14.19 28.15
C ASP A 365 25.10 -15.17 28.66
N ASP A 366 26.06 -15.49 27.79
CA ASP A 366 27.17 -16.42 28.07
C ASP A 366 28.08 -15.98 29.23
N ASP A 367 28.16 -14.67 29.48
CA ASP A 367 28.90 -14.08 30.61
C ASP A 367 28.09 -14.03 31.91
N GLY A 368 26.85 -14.54 31.88
CA GLY A 368 25.96 -14.63 33.03
C GLY A 368 25.10 -13.39 33.27
N ALA A 369 25.22 -12.34 32.45
CA ALA A 369 24.38 -11.14 32.56
C ALA A 369 22.91 -11.47 32.23
N TYR A 370 21.98 -10.84 32.96
CA TYR A 370 20.54 -10.97 32.69
C TYR A 370 20.14 -10.00 31.59
N VAL A 371 19.50 -10.47 30.53
CA VAL A 371 19.02 -9.62 29.45
C VAL A 371 17.52 -9.47 29.56
N VAL A 372 17.05 -8.24 29.76
CA VAL A 372 15.62 -7.91 29.81
C VAL A 372 15.21 -7.28 28.48
N SER A 373 14.27 -7.91 27.78
CA SER A 373 13.75 -7.47 26.48
C SER A 373 12.24 -7.31 26.52
N GLY A 374 11.72 -6.43 25.68
CA GLY A 374 10.27 -6.19 25.58
C GLY A 374 9.94 -4.76 25.15
N ASN A 375 8.91 -4.62 24.31
CA ASN A 375 8.58 -3.35 23.66
C ASN A 375 8.42 -2.18 24.66
N ALA A 376 7.78 -2.41 25.80
CA ALA A 376 7.53 -1.37 26.80
C ALA A 376 8.80 -0.92 27.54
N ILE A 377 9.61 -1.87 28.02
CA ILE A 377 10.84 -1.59 28.75
C ILE A 377 11.90 -0.97 27.81
N GLU A 378 12.01 -1.47 26.58
CA GLU A 378 12.92 -0.93 25.58
C GLU A 378 12.54 0.48 25.15
N ARG A 379 11.24 0.74 24.94
CA ARG A 379 10.72 2.10 24.69
C ARG A 379 11.05 3.02 25.85
N MET A 380 10.81 2.59 27.09
CA MET A 380 11.09 3.38 28.27
C MET A 380 12.60 3.67 28.41
N PHE A 381 13.46 2.70 28.12
CA PHE A 381 14.90 2.86 28.11
C PHE A 381 15.33 3.92 27.09
N LYS A 382 14.87 3.83 25.83
CA LYS A 382 15.21 4.80 24.77
C LYS A 382 14.74 6.22 25.09
N MET A 383 13.64 6.35 25.83
CA MET A 383 13.09 7.64 26.26
C MET A 383 13.74 8.23 27.52
N THR A 384 14.62 7.47 28.20
CA THR A 384 15.27 7.91 29.44
C THR A 384 16.60 8.61 29.14
N ASP A 385 16.86 9.71 29.86
CA ASP A 385 18.18 10.34 29.83
C ASP A 385 19.10 9.79 30.92
N PHE A 386 19.93 8.80 30.57
CA PHE A 386 20.85 8.17 31.52
C PHE A 386 21.99 9.08 32.02
N ASN A 387 22.16 10.28 31.46
CA ASN A 387 23.06 11.29 32.03
C ASN A 387 22.44 12.08 33.20
N SER A 388 21.14 11.89 33.46
CA SER A 388 20.40 12.54 34.55
C SER A 388 20.09 11.53 35.65
N ASP A 389 20.78 11.63 36.79
CA ASP A 389 20.52 10.78 37.97
C ASP A 389 19.02 10.74 38.38
N PRO A 390 18.28 11.86 38.39
CA PRO A 390 16.83 11.84 38.62
C PRO A 390 16.04 11.02 37.59
N ALA A 391 16.41 11.07 36.30
CA ALA A 391 15.78 10.27 35.26
C ALA A 391 16.09 8.77 35.44
N VAL A 392 17.32 8.43 35.82
CA VAL A 392 17.72 7.05 36.13
C VAL A 392 16.93 6.49 37.31
N ARG A 393 16.80 7.25 38.41
CA ARG A 393 15.97 6.83 39.56
C ARG A 393 14.50 6.64 39.19
N ARG A 394 13.98 7.48 38.29
CA ARG A 394 12.62 7.32 37.77
C ARG A 394 12.49 6.04 36.96
N PHE A 395 13.43 5.76 36.05
CA PHE A 395 13.48 4.54 35.26
C PHE A 395 13.48 3.29 36.16
N ALA A 396 14.35 3.26 37.18
CA ALA A 396 14.39 2.17 38.17
C ALA A 396 13.06 2.00 38.94
N ARG A 397 12.39 3.10 39.31
CA ARG A 397 11.05 3.03 39.93
C ARG A 397 10.00 2.47 38.97
N GLN A 398 10.08 2.79 37.68
CA GLN A 398 9.16 2.27 36.68
C GLN A 398 9.40 0.78 36.42
N MET A 399 10.66 0.33 36.36
CA MET A 399 11.00 -1.10 36.29
C MET A 399 10.40 -1.89 37.46
N ARG A 400 10.54 -1.38 38.68
CA ARG A 400 9.87 -1.95 39.88
C ARG A 400 8.37 -2.04 39.73
N SER A 401 7.73 -0.98 39.23
CA SER A 401 6.27 -0.98 39.02
C SER A 401 5.79 -1.96 37.95
N MET A 402 6.67 -2.35 37.02
CA MET A 402 6.40 -3.39 36.02
C MET A 402 6.63 -4.81 36.56
N GLY A 403 7.17 -4.96 37.77
CA GLY A 403 7.53 -6.26 38.36
C GLY A 403 8.81 -6.89 37.79
N ILE A 404 9.63 -6.11 37.06
CA ILE A 404 10.88 -6.62 36.47
C ILE A 404 11.87 -7.02 37.56
N ASP A 405 12.02 -6.20 38.60
CA ASP A 405 12.91 -6.48 39.73
C ASP A 405 12.51 -7.76 40.47
N ASP A 406 11.20 -7.98 40.67
CA ASP A 406 10.69 -9.21 41.29
C ASP A 406 10.97 -10.43 40.40
N ALA A 407 10.73 -10.31 39.09
CA ALA A 407 11.00 -11.37 38.12
C ALA A 407 12.51 -11.69 37.94
N LEU A 408 13.38 -10.68 38.11
CA LEU A 408 14.84 -10.88 38.17
C LEU A 408 15.22 -11.65 39.44
N ARG A 409 14.66 -11.28 40.60
CA ARG A 409 14.89 -11.98 41.88
C ARG A 409 14.43 -13.43 41.83
N GLU A 410 13.27 -13.71 41.23
CA GLU A 410 12.76 -15.08 41.03
C GLU A 410 13.69 -15.94 40.15
N ARG A 411 14.43 -15.32 39.22
CA ARG A 411 15.47 -15.99 38.41
C ARG A 411 16.85 -16.06 39.08
N GLY A 412 16.95 -15.63 40.33
CA GLY A 412 18.16 -15.68 41.14
C GLY A 412 19.13 -14.52 40.90
N CYS A 413 18.66 -13.39 40.37
CA CYS A 413 19.46 -12.17 40.27
C CYS A 413 19.75 -11.62 41.66
N LYS A 414 21.03 -11.39 41.95
CA LYS A 414 21.55 -10.91 43.24
C LYS A 414 22.08 -9.49 43.12
N ASN A 415 22.20 -8.82 44.25
CA ASN A 415 22.88 -7.54 44.33
C ASN A 415 24.30 -7.62 43.73
N GLY A 416 24.60 -6.75 42.77
CA GLY A 416 25.86 -6.74 42.02
C GLY A 416 25.82 -7.46 40.66
N ASP A 417 24.76 -8.21 40.36
CA ASP A 417 24.62 -8.86 39.05
C ASP A 417 24.34 -7.82 37.95
N ILE A 418 24.84 -8.10 36.74
CA ILE A 418 24.65 -7.22 35.59
C ILE A 418 23.32 -7.52 34.90
N VAL A 419 22.54 -6.47 34.67
CA VAL A 419 21.29 -6.48 33.91
C VAL A 419 21.47 -5.63 32.65
N ARG A 420 21.21 -6.23 31.49
CA ARG A 420 21.27 -5.63 30.17
C ARG A 420 19.89 -5.30 29.65
N ILE A 421 19.73 -4.09 29.12
CA ILE A 421 18.55 -3.67 28.36
C ILE A 421 19.06 -3.00 27.10
N LEU A 422 18.74 -3.57 25.93
CA LEU A 422 19.33 -3.16 24.66
C LEU A 422 20.87 -3.15 24.75
N GLY A 423 21.52 -1.99 24.64
CA GLY A 423 22.97 -1.83 24.79
C GLY A 423 23.41 -1.20 26.12
N GLY A 424 22.51 -1.02 27.08
CA GLY A 424 22.84 -0.50 28.41
C GLY A 424 23.08 -1.62 29.41
N GLU A 425 24.10 -1.46 30.25
CA GLU A 425 24.41 -2.34 31.38
C GLU A 425 24.14 -1.62 32.70
N PHE A 426 23.46 -2.31 33.61
CA PHE A 426 23.13 -1.82 34.94
C PHE A 426 23.55 -2.86 35.97
N GLU A 427 24.03 -2.40 37.11
CA GLU A 427 24.20 -3.24 38.28
C GLU A 427 22.85 -3.34 39.00
N PHE A 428 22.40 -4.56 39.27
CA PHE A 428 21.21 -4.78 40.09
C PHE A 428 21.54 -4.41 41.54
N VAL A 429 20.84 -3.41 42.06
CA VAL A 429 20.99 -2.94 43.44
C VAL A 429 19.68 -3.18 44.18
N GLU A 430 19.75 -3.87 45.32
CA GLU A 430 18.58 -4.22 46.16
C GLU A 430 17.87 -3.01 46.79
#